data_AF-A0A3B8V2H8-F1
#
_entry.id   AF-A0A3B8V2H8-F1
#
_cell.length_a   1.000
_cell.length_b   1.000
_cell.length_c   1.000
_cell.angle_alpha   90.00
_cell.angle_beta   90.00
_cell.angle_gamma   90.00
#
_symmetry.space_group_name_H-M   'P 1'
#
loop_
_entity.id
_entity.type
_entity.pdbx_description
1 polymer ?
#
loop_
_entity_poly.entity_id
_entity_poly.type
_entity_poly.pdbx_seq_one_letter_code
_entity_poly.pdbx_strand_id
1 'polypeptide(L)'
;MRRFQFARRAPGRPAIATFWWDVCQSLSALFVKIGFGLRVTGRERIPKTGPLLYLSNHQSFMDPAINGALIHDRPFRPFARETLFRGPFGWLIHSLGAL
;
A
#
# COMPACT_ATOMS: atom_id res chain seq x y z
N MET A 1 13.56 7.40 1.77
CA MET A 1 13.10 6.16 1.09
C MET A 1 14.02 5.87 -0.07
N ARG A 2 14.39 4.61 -0.31
CA ARG A 2 15.21 4.21 -1.47
C ARG A 2 14.29 3.54 -2.50
N ARG A 3 13.56 4.36 -3.27
CA ARG A 3 12.43 3.93 -4.14
C ARG A 3 12.84 2.85 -5.14
N PHE A 4 14.03 2.96 -5.73
CA PHE A 4 14.50 2.04 -6.77
C PHE A 4 15.07 0.71 -6.25
N GLN A 5 15.10 0.48 -4.94
CA GLN A 5 15.54 -0.81 -4.38
C GLN A 5 14.43 -1.86 -4.42
N PHE A 6 13.87 -2.15 -5.59
CA PHE A 6 12.68 -3.00 -5.74
C PHE A 6 12.86 -4.39 -5.12
N ALA A 7 13.99 -5.07 -5.40
CA ALA A 7 14.28 -6.40 -4.88
C ALA A 7 14.33 -6.45 -3.34
N ARG A 8 14.77 -5.37 -2.67
CA ARG A 8 14.74 -5.26 -1.20
C ARG A 8 13.32 -5.08 -0.67
N ARG A 9 12.56 -4.22 -1.32
CA ARG A 9 11.26 -3.72 -0.85
C ARG A 9 10.18 -4.79 -0.92
N ALA A 10 10.14 -5.52 -2.04
CA ALA A 10 9.23 -6.61 -2.30
C ALA A 10 9.96 -7.75 -3.04
N PRO A 11 10.72 -8.59 -2.30
CA PRO A 11 11.41 -9.74 -2.89
C PRO A 11 10.43 -10.64 -3.67
N GLY A 12 10.83 -11.06 -4.88
CA GLY A 12 10.01 -11.89 -5.77
C GLY A 12 8.88 -11.15 -6.50
N ARG A 13 8.67 -9.85 -6.23
CA ARG A 13 7.68 -9.03 -6.95
C ARG A 13 8.35 -8.29 -8.11
N PRO A 14 7.76 -8.25 -9.32
CA PRO A 14 8.34 -7.52 -10.44
C PRO A 14 8.59 -6.04 -10.13
N ALA A 15 9.67 -5.49 -10.69
CA ALA A 15 10.01 -4.08 -10.53
C ALA A 15 8.87 -3.16 -10.96
N ILE A 16 8.23 -3.46 -12.10
CA ILE A 16 7.09 -2.69 -12.62
C ILE A 16 5.90 -2.68 -11.65
N ALA A 17 5.61 -3.80 -10.98
CA ALA A 17 4.53 -3.88 -10.00
C ALA A 17 4.85 -3.07 -8.73
N THR A 18 6.13 -3.03 -8.35
CA THR A 18 6.60 -2.21 -7.22
C THR A 18 6.60 -0.72 -7.55
N PHE A 19 6.92 -0.37 -8.79
CA PHE A 19 6.78 0.99 -9.29
C PHE A 19 5.31 1.42 -9.41
N TRP A 20 4.43 0.53 -9.89
CA TRP A 20 2.99 0.77 -9.92
C TRP A 20 2.42 1.03 -8.51
N TRP A 21 2.83 0.23 -7.52
CA TRP A 21 2.55 0.51 -6.11
C TRP A 21 2.98 1.92 -5.70
N ASP A 22 4.20 2.35 -6.07
CA ASP A 22 4.68 3.70 -5.74
C ASP A 22 3.79 4.80 -6.29
N VAL A 23 3.30 4.64 -7.52
CA VAL A 23 2.40 5.58 -8.17
C VAL A 23 1.08 5.64 -7.40
N CYS A 24 0.39 4.50 -7.22
CA CYS A 24 -0.88 4.44 -6.51
C CYS A 24 -0.78 5.00 -5.09
N GLN A 25 0.23 4.60 -4.32
CA GLN A 25 0.37 5.06 -2.94
C GLN A 25 0.83 6.51 -2.82
N SER A 26 1.54 7.06 -3.80
CA SER A 26 1.84 8.50 -3.81
C SER A 26 0.57 9.31 -4.05
N LEU A 27 -0.31 8.87 -4.96
CA LEU A 27 -1.60 9.52 -5.21
C LEU A 27 -2.53 9.40 -3.99
N SER A 28 -2.64 8.21 -3.38
CA SER A 28 -3.40 8.04 -2.14
C SER A 28 -2.86 8.91 -1.01
N ALA A 29 -1.54 8.96 -0.82
CA ALA A 29 -0.95 9.81 0.22
C ALA A 29 -1.25 11.28 0.01
N LEU A 30 -1.18 11.76 -1.24
CA LEU A 30 -1.52 13.14 -1.58
C LEU A 30 -2.99 13.44 -1.27
N PHE A 31 -3.90 12.57 -1.75
CA PHE A 31 -5.33 12.70 -1.52
C PHE A 31 -5.69 12.71 -0.03
N VAL A 32 -5.21 11.74 0.74
CA VAL A 32 -5.54 11.63 2.16
C VAL A 32 -4.90 12.77 2.97
N LYS A 33 -3.68 13.18 2.62
CA LYS A 33 -3.02 14.32 3.29
C LYS A 33 -3.77 15.63 3.06
N ILE A 34 -4.20 15.90 1.83
CA ILE A 34 -4.90 17.16 1.49
C ILE A 34 -6.34 17.13 2.03
N GLY A 35 -7.09 16.05 1.78
CA GLY A 35 -8.51 15.99 2.12
C GLY A 35 -8.79 15.73 3.61
N PHE A 36 -7.89 15.06 4.32
CA PHE A 36 -8.14 14.54 5.67
C PHE A 36 -7.04 14.86 6.68
N GLY A 37 -5.99 15.58 6.28
CA GLY A 37 -4.93 16.00 7.20
C GLY A 37 -4.12 14.84 7.80
N LEU A 38 -3.83 13.80 7.00
CA LEU A 38 -3.11 12.60 7.44
C LEU A 38 -1.85 12.93 8.26
N ARG A 39 -1.79 12.39 9.49
CA ARG A 39 -0.62 12.43 10.37
C ARG A 39 -0.06 11.01 10.52
N VAL A 40 1.25 10.89 10.37
CA VAL A 40 1.96 9.61 10.45
C VAL A 40 3.06 9.72 11.49
N THR A 41 3.08 8.78 12.44
CA THR A 41 4.11 8.64 13.47
C THR A 41 4.69 7.23 13.43
N GLY A 42 5.94 7.06 13.87
CA GLY A 42 6.56 5.74 13.98
C GLY A 42 6.92 5.05 12.65
N ARG A 43 6.89 5.76 11.52
CA ARG A 43 7.13 5.20 10.18
C ARG A 43 8.53 4.57 10.05
N GLU A 44 9.50 5.17 10.72
CA GLU A 44 10.89 4.73 10.81
C GLU A 44 11.06 3.36 11.48
N ARG A 45 10.05 2.90 12.24
CA ARG A 45 10.05 1.60 12.91
C ARG A 45 9.75 0.44 11.98
N ILE A 46 9.28 0.70 10.75
CA ILE A 46 9.00 -0.34 9.76
C ILE A 46 10.34 -0.99 9.36
N PRO A 47 10.54 -2.30 9.59
CA PRO A 47 11.76 -2.99 9.19
C PRO A 47 12.02 -2.86 7.69
N LYS A 48 13.31 -2.71 7.30
CA LYS A 48 13.71 -2.50 5.90
C LYS A 48 13.74 -3.78 5.06
N THR A 49 13.85 -4.94 5.71
CA THR A 49 13.95 -6.28 5.13
C THR A 49 13.19 -7.28 6.00
N GLY A 50 13.12 -8.55 5.58
CA GLY A 50 12.43 -9.63 6.32
C GLY A 50 10.91 -9.63 6.16
N PRO A 51 10.23 -10.70 6.59
CA PRO A 51 8.77 -10.79 6.52
C PRO A 51 8.09 -9.73 7.41
N LEU A 52 6.93 -9.23 6.98
CA LEU A 52 6.13 -8.25 7.72
C LEU A 52 4.66 -8.64 7.66
N LEU A 53 3.96 -8.43 8.79
CA LEU A 53 2.52 -8.47 8.89
C LEU A 53 2.03 -7.10 9.34
N TYR A 54 1.19 -6.46 8.53
CA TYR A 54 0.56 -5.19 8.89
C TYR A 54 -0.81 -5.46 9.49
N LEU A 55 -1.00 -4.99 10.72
CA LEU A 55 -2.27 -5.05 11.43
C LEU A 55 -2.77 -3.62 11.62
N SER A 56 -4.02 -3.37 11.24
CA SER A 56 -4.67 -2.07 11.35
C SER A 56 -6.12 -2.31 11.74
N ASN A 57 -6.67 -1.39 12.54
CA ASN A 57 -8.11 -1.40 12.80
C ASN A 57 -8.86 -1.10 11.49
N HIS A 58 -10.04 -1.70 11.31
CA HIS A 58 -10.88 -1.43 10.14
C HIS A 58 -12.02 -0.49 10.52
N GLN A 59 -11.95 0.76 10.09
CA GLN A 59 -12.91 1.81 10.41
C GLN A 59 -13.72 2.26 9.19
N SER A 60 -13.19 2.10 7.97
CA SER A 60 -13.84 2.63 6.77
C SER A 60 -13.37 1.98 5.47
N PHE A 61 -14.09 2.26 4.38
CA PHE A 61 -13.63 1.91 3.02
C PHE A 61 -12.36 2.65 2.58
N MET A 62 -11.93 3.69 3.32
CA MET A 62 -10.72 4.48 3.01
C MET A 62 -9.44 3.81 3.54
N ASP A 63 -9.57 2.80 4.39
CA ASP A 63 -8.43 2.20 5.10
C ASP A 63 -7.35 1.65 4.17
N PRO A 64 -7.64 1.03 3.01
CA PRO A 64 -6.59 0.63 2.06
C PRO A 64 -5.75 1.81 1.55
N ALA A 65 -6.38 2.96 1.28
CA ALA A 65 -5.68 4.16 0.82
C ALA A 65 -4.82 4.76 1.94
N ILE A 66 -5.35 4.82 3.17
CA ILE A 66 -4.64 5.33 4.36
C ILE A 66 -3.44 4.42 4.71
N ASN A 67 -3.68 3.11 4.82
CA ASN A 67 -2.65 2.12 5.15
C ASN A 67 -1.54 2.11 4.10
N GLY A 68 -1.88 2.17 2.82
CA GLY A 68 -0.87 2.23 1.78
C GLY A 68 -0.13 3.58 1.71
N ALA A 69 -0.74 4.70 2.10
CA ALA A 69 -0.04 5.98 2.26
C ALA A 69 1.04 5.93 3.38
N LEU A 70 0.71 5.25 4.48
CA LEU A 70 1.65 4.94 5.56
C LEU A 70 2.77 4.00 5.10
N ILE A 71 2.46 3.03 4.25
CA ILE A 71 3.34 1.91 3.90
C ILE A 71 3.82 2.02 2.44
N HIS A 72 4.68 3.02 2.18
CA HIS A 72 5.23 3.24 0.84
C HIS A 72 6.41 2.29 0.57
N ASP A 73 7.39 2.20 1.49
CA ASP A 73 8.64 1.48 1.25
C ASP A 73 8.50 -0.05 1.19
N ARG A 74 7.52 -0.65 1.85
CA ARG A 74 7.35 -2.11 1.97
C ARG A 74 5.95 -2.54 1.49
N PRO A 75 5.75 -2.76 0.17
CA PRO A 75 4.43 -3.14 -0.35
C PRO A 75 3.84 -4.36 0.36
N PHE A 76 2.54 -4.31 0.64
CA PHE A 76 1.81 -5.39 1.28
C PHE A 76 0.68 -5.92 0.37
N ARG A 77 0.07 -7.03 0.77
CA ARG A 77 -1.10 -7.60 0.10
C ARG A 77 -2.32 -7.45 1.02
N PRO A 78 -3.20 -6.47 0.80
CA PRO A 78 -4.41 -6.35 1.61
C PRO A 78 -5.35 -7.53 1.35
N PHE A 79 -6.10 -7.93 2.37
CA PHE A 79 -7.26 -8.79 2.18
C PHE A 79 -8.46 -7.94 1.79
N ALA A 80 -9.09 -8.26 0.66
CA ALA A 80 -10.28 -7.57 0.18
C ALA A 80 -11.45 -8.55 0.05
N ARG A 81 -12.67 -8.06 0.29
CA ARG A 81 -13.87 -8.87 0.07
C ARG A 81 -13.98 -9.20 -1.42
N GLU A 82 -14.30 -10.46 -1.75
CA GLU A 82 -14.41 -10.96 -3.14
C GLU A 82 -15.26 -10.04 -4.04
N THR A 83 -16.36 -9.48 -3.51
CA THR A 83 -17.25 -8.59 -4.27
C THR A 83 -16.56 -7.33 -4.80
N LEU A 84 -15.49 -6.86 -4.13
CA LEU A 84 -14.75 -5.66 -4.55
C LEU A 84 -13.93 -5.91 -5.82
N PHE A 85 -13.51 -7.15 -6.07
CA PHE A 85 -12.77 -7.53 -7.27
C PHE A 85 -13.64 -7.54 -8.53
N ARG A 86 -14.96 -7.57 -8.38
CA ARG A 86 -15.94 -7.48 -9.48
C ARG A 86 -16.49 -6.07 -9.69
N GLY A 87 -16.12 -5.12 -8.82
CA GLY A 87 -16.57 -3.73 -8.85
C GLY A 87 -15.74 -2.84 -9.77
N PRO A 88 -16.03 -1.52 -9.81
CA PRO A 88 -15.35 -0.56 -10.69
C PRO A 88 -13.84 -0.45 -10.45
N PHE A 89 -13.39 -0.79 -9.24
CA PHE A 89 -11.97 -0.79 -8.86
C PHE A 89 -11.34 -2.19 -8.85
N GLY A 90 -12.05 -3.22 -9.31
CA GLY A 90 -11.57 -4.61 -9.23
C GLY A 90 -10.21 -4.82 -9.91
N TRP A 91 -10.02 -4.24 -11.09
CA TRP A 91 -8.75 -4.28 -11.81
C TRP A 91 -7.60 -3.64 -11.01
N LEU A 92 -7.87 -2.52 -10.32
CA LEU A 92 -6.87 -1.81 -9.53
C LEU A 92 -6.49 -2.65 -8.31
N ILE A 93 -7.48 -3.21 -7.62
CA ILE A 93 -7.30 -4.08 -6.46
C ILE A 93 -6.46 -5.31 -6.85
N HIS A 94 -6.76 -5.95 -7.98
CA HIS A 94 -5.95 -7.05 -8.53
C HIS A 94 -4.52 -6.61 -8.86
N SER A 95 -4.33 -5.45 -9.50
CA SER A 95 -3.00 -4.96 -9.90
C SER A 95 -2.08 -4.69 -8.70
N LEU A 96 -2.66 -4.29 -7.56
CA LEU A 96 -1.95 -4.08 -6.30
C LEU A 96 -1.69 -5.39 -5.54
N GLY A 97 -2.17 -6.53 -6.06
CA GLY A 97 -1.93 -7.87 -5.53
C GLY A 97 -2.64 -8.11 -4.20
N ALA A 98 -3.82 -7.51 -4.03
CA ALA A 98 -4.73 -7.88 -2.96
C ALA A 98 -5.13 -9.36 -3.07
N LEU A 99 -5.40 -9.96 -1.91
CA LEU A 99 -5.87 -11.34 -1.75
C LEU A 99 -7.36 -11.37 -1.44
#